data_AF-A0A9P3MTB3-F1
#
_entry.id   AF-A0A9P3MTB3-F1
#
_cell.length_a   1.000
_cell.length_b   1.000
_cell.length_c   1.000
_cell.angle_alpha   90.00
_cell.angle_beta   90.00
_cell.angle_gamma   90.00
#
_symmetry.space_group_name_H-M   'P 1'
#
loop_
_entity.id
_entity.type
_entity.pdbx_description
1 polymer ?
#
loop_
_entity_poly.entity_id
_entity_poly.type
_entity_poly.pdbx_seq_one_letter_code
_entity_poly.pdbx_strand_id
1 'polypeptide(L)'
;MATNGEHKAREATSSSLADSSDWSDGFLWRGKRTLKVPVSLFNENRQKLAGRMRARLEGWNVHAIVLLQGGESQFRHCTDHEELFRQESYFSYLFGVIEPGFYGALDVSVQPARSFLFVPRFPDSYAVWMGPLHTTQQIKDKYRVDEVHYIEEMPAVLKAAAGTSSDLPTLFLLRGVNTDSGNSCKPAHFDGIDAFPQDLAVLQPELSECRVVKSQEEIRVMRYAAAVSSDAHVEVMRRVRPGMMEYEMEADFLHHAAVAAAQGMSKLQKNAC
;
A
#
# COMPACT_ATOMS: atom_id res chain seq x y z
N MET A 1 36.10 -56.18 -16.65
CA MET A 1 35.13 -55.95 -15.56
C MET A 1 35.31 -54.49 -15.15
N ALA A 2 34.70 -53.50 -15.82
CA ALA A 2 33.27 -53.15 -15.79
C ALA A 2 32.78 -53.05 -14.34
N THR A 3 32.37 -51.91 -13.76
CA THR A 3 31.63 -50.77 -14.32
C THR A 3 31.81 -49.49 -13.50
N ASN A 4 31.74 -48.35 -14.21
CA ASN A 4 31.53 -47.00 -13.69
C ASN A 4 30.26 -46.91 -12.81
N GLY A 5 30.36 -46.26 -11.65
CA GLY A 5 29.22 -45.79 -10.87
C GLY A 5 28.98 -44.32 -11.15
N GLU A 6 28.10 -44.03 -12.10
CA GLU A 6 27.59 -42.67 -12.37
C GLU A 6 26.77 -42.18 -11.16
N HIS A 7 27.23 -41.09 -10.53
CA HIS A 7 26.40 -40.29 -9.64
C HIS A 7 25.34 -39.57 -10.48
N LYS A 8 24.18 -40.20 -10.68
CA LYS A 8 22.98 -39.51 -11.15
C LYS A 8 22.54 -38.52 -10.07
N ALA A 9 22.77 -37.24 -10.33
CA ALA A 9 22.08 -36.15 -9.66
C ALA A 9 20.58 -36.42 -9.76
N ARG A 10 19.92 -36.64 -8.62
CA ARG A 10 18.46 -36.61 -8.56
C ARG A 10 18.07 -35.16 -8.76
N GLU A 11 17.54 -34.84 -9.94
CA GLU A 11 16.76 -33.64 -10.15
C GLU A 11 15.64 -33.64 -9.12
N ALA A 12 15.83 -32.87 -8.06
CA ALA A 12 14.74 -32.46 -7.21
C ALA A 12 13.85 -31.59 -8.09
N THR A 13 12.76 -32.18 -8.57
CA THR A 13 11.60 -31.43 -9.04
C THR A 13 11.06 -30.69 -7.83
N SER A 14 11.69 -29.54 -7.56
CA SER A 14 11.17 -28.48 -6.72
C SER A 14 9.88 -28.04 -7.39
N SER A 15 8.78 -28.68 -6.99
CA SER A 15 7.45 -28.09 -7.05
C SER A 15 7.52 -26.84 -6.19
N SER A 16 7.95 -25.73 -6.78
CA SER A 16 7.88 -24.43 -6.14
C SER A 16 6.43 -24.25 -5.70
N LEU A 17 6.25 -23.93 -4.41
CA LEU A 17 5.03 -23.26 -3.97
C LEU A 17 4.89 -22.08 -4.91
N ALA A 18 3.86 -22.13 -5.77
CA ALA A 18 3.61 -21.09 -6.76
C ALA A 18 3.75 -19.74 -6.08
N ASP A 19 4.62 -18.91 -6.63
CA ASP A 19 4.83 -17.53 -6.20
C ASP A 19 3.48 -16.81 -6.37
N SER A 20 2.69 -16.80 -5.29
CA SER A 20 1.22 -16.71 -5.37
C SER A 20 0.69 -15.29 -5.54
N SER A 21 1.58 -14.33 -5.71
CA SER A 21 1.27 -13.01 -6.23
C SER A 21 1.72 -12.95 -7.68
N ASP A 22 0.92 -13.55 -8.55
CA ASP A 22 1.01 -13.33 -9.98
C ASP A 22 0.57 -11.87 -10.21
N TRP A 23 1.54 -10.95 -10.19
CA TRP A 23 1.34 -9.50 -10.33
C TRP A 23 0.93 -9.17 -11.76
N SER A 24 -0.28 -9.58 -12.13
CA SER A 24 -0.84 -9.39 -13.45
C SER A 24 -1.01 -7.90 -13.78
N ASP A 25 -0.57 -7.48 -14.96
CA ASP A 25 -0.89 -6.24 -15.69
C ASP A 25 -1.67 -5.15 -14.93
N GLY A 26 -1.07 -4.54 -13.90
CA GLY A 26 -1.66 -3.37 -13.22
C GLY A 26 -2.82 -3.65 -12.27
N PHE A 27 -2.91 -4.84 -11.67
CA PHE A 27 -3.87 -5.16 -10.62
C PHE A 27 -3.20 -5.63 -9.33
N LEU A 28 -3.73 -5.18 -8.19
CA LEU A 28 -3.50 -5.84 -6.90
C LEU A 28 -4.46 -7.03 -6.80
N TRP A 29 -3.91 -8.24 -6.77
CA TRP A 29 -4.68 -9.48 -6.83
C TRP A 29 -4.00 -10.58 -6.02
N ARG A 30 -4.78 -11.36 -5.27
CA ARG A 30 -4.31 -12.50 -4.46
C ARG A 30 -4.62 -13.86 -5.09
N GLY A 31 -4.83 -13.87 -6.42
CA GLY A 31 -5.15 -15.09 -7.17
C GLY A 31 -6.59 -15.59 -7.02
N LYS A 32 -6.85 -16.77 -7.59
CA LYS A 32 -8.15 -17.49 -7.56
C LYS A 32 -9.32 -16.56 -7.95
N ARG A 33 -10.43 -16.53 -7.19
CA ARG A 33 -11.58 -15.67 -7.49
C ARG A 33 -11.57 -14.37 -6.68
N THR A 34 -10.42 -14.01 -6.08
CA THR A 34 -10.32 -12.79 -5.29
C THR A 34 -10.47 -11.57 -6.19
N LEU A 35 -10.96 -10.46 -5.62
CA LEU A 35 -11.17 -9.25 -6.39
C LEU A 35 -9.84 -8.75 -6.96
N LYS A 36 -9.81 -8.51 -8.28
CA LYS A 36 -8.74 -7.75 -8.93
C LYS A 36 -8.99 -6.27 -8.70
N VAL A 37 -8.11 -5.62 -7.95
CA VAL A 37 -8.21 -4.18 -7.69
C VAL A 37 -7.27 -3.46 -8.65
N PRO A 38 -7.78 -2.62 -9.58
CA PRO A 38 -6.92 -1.93 -10.53
C PRO A 38 -6.03 -0.92 -9.80
N VAL A 39 -4.74 -0.91 -10.11
CA VAL A 39 -3.78 0.05 -9.52
C VAL A 39 -4.11 1.49 -9.94
N SER A 40 -4.86 1.67 -11.05
CA SER A 40 -5.39 2.97 -11.47
C SER A 40 -6.27 3.64 -10.41
N LEU A 41 -6.89 2.88 -9.49
CA LEU A 41 -7.62 3.41 -8.35
C LEU A 41 -6.76 4.42 -7.56
N PHE A 42 -5.50 4.07 -7.30
CA PHE A 42 -4.59 4.92 -6.55
C PHE A 42 -4.18 6.16 -7.35
N ASN A 43 -4.05 6.02 -8.67
CA ASN A 43 -3.75 7.14 -9.57
C ASN A 43 -4.92 8.15 -9.57
N GLU A 44 -6.16 7.67 -9.63
CA GLU A 44 -7.37 8.50 -9.51
C GLU A 44 -7.39 9.25 -8.18
N ASN A 45 -7.07 8.59 -7.06
CA ASN A 45 -6.98 9.21 -5.75
C ASN A 45 -5.92 10.33 -5.68
N ARG A 46 -4.75 10.11 -6.30
CA ARG A 46 -3.70 11.15 -6.39
C ARG A 46 -4.16 12.34 -7.21
N GLN A 47 -4.80 12.12 -8.36
CA GLN A 47 -5.33 13.22 -9.18
C GLN A 47 -6.47 13.96 -8.47
N LYS A 48 -7.33 13.26 -7.74
CA LYS A 48 -8.37 13.84 -6.90
C LYS A 48 -7.79 14.77 -5.82
N LEU A 49 -6.79 14.29 -5.07
CA LEU A 49 -6.08 15.11 -4.08
C LEU A 49 -5.42 16.32 -4.74
N ALA A 50 -4.71 16.11 -5.85
CA ALA A 50 -4.02 17.18 -6.55
C ALA A 50 -4.99 18.28 -7.02
N GLY A 51 -6.17 17.91 -7.52
CA GLY A 51 -7.22 18.87 -7.90
C GLY A 51 -7.69 19.71 -6.71
N ARG A 52 -7.93 19.08 -5.55
CA ARG A 52 -8.31 19.79 -4.32
C ARG A 52 -7.21 20.69 -3.78
N MET A 53 -5.98 20.19 -3.73
CA MET A 53 -4.82 20.96 -3.29
C MET A 53 -4.61 22.19 -4.19
N ARG A 54 -4.69 22.04 -5.52
CA ARG A 54 -4.59 23.17 -6.45
C ARG A 54 -5.65 24.23 -6.23
N ALA A 55 -6.91 23.82 -6.02
CA ALA A 55 -7.99 24.75 -5.71
C ALA A 55 -7.77 25.44 -4.34
N ARG A 56 -7.27 24.71 -3.35
CA ARG A 56 -7.01 25.24 -2.00
C ARG A 56 -5.84 26.23 -1.96
N LEU A 57 -4.85 26.00 -2.82
CA LEU A 57 -3.63 26.80 -2.94
C LEU A 57 -3.75 27.90 -4.02
N GLU A 58 -4.95 28.15 -4.54
CA GLU A 58 -5.15 29.22 -5.52
C GLU A 58 -4.68 30.57 -4.94
N GLY A 59 -3.81 31.27 -5.69
CA GLY A 59 -3.17 32.51 -5.25
C GLY A 59 -1.92 32.34 -4.38
N TRP A 60 -1.55 31.12 -3.99
CA TRP A 60 -0.28 30.87 -3.31
C TRP A 60 0.84 30.77 -4.35
N ASN A 61 1.88 31.60 -4.22
CA ASN A 61 3.06 31.54 -5.08
C ASN A 61 4.06 30.51 -4.54
N VAL A 62 3.69 29.23 -4.56
CA VAL A 62 4.52 28.13 -4.04
C VAL A 62 4.54 26.95 -5.02
N HIS A 63 5.70 26.29 -5.13
CA HIS A 63 5.77 24.95 -5.71
C HIS A 63 5.41 23.93 -4.62
N ALA A 64 4.27 23.27 -4.75
CA ALA A 64 3.67 22.45 -3.71
C ALA A 64 3.92 20.97 -3.97
N ILE A 65 4.58 20.30 -3.02
CA ILE A 65 4.77 18.85 -3.02
C ILE A 65 4.16 18.27 -1.75
N VAL A 66 3.22 17.35 -1.92
CA VAL A 66 2.72 16.52 -0.81
C VAL A 66 3.75 15.44 -0.53
N LEU A 67 4.15 15.26 0.73
CA LEU A 67 5.07 14.20 1.15
C LEU A 67 4.43 13.36 2.27
N LEU A 68 4.38 12.05 2.05
CA LEU A 68 3.92 11.06 3.02
C LEU A 68 5.02 10.04 3.32
N GLN A 69 5.11 9.65 4.59
CA GLN A 69 5.90 8.53 5.06
C GLN A 69 4.97 7.33 5.23
N GLY A 70 5.34 6.20 4.62
CA GLY A 70 4.68 4.93 4.85
C GLY A 70 4.94 4.40 6.25
N GLY A 71 4.20 3.36 6.62
CA GLY A 71 4.42 2.61 7.86
C GLY A 71 5.74 1.87 7.84
N GLU A 72 6.29 1.66 9.03
CA GLU A 72 7.50 0.88 9.26
C GLU A 72 7.11 -0.45 9.92
N SER A 73 7.92 -1.50 9.70
CA SER A 73 7.77 -2.76 10.43
C SER A 73 7.94 -2.54 11.93
N GLN A 74 7.13 -3.22 12.73
CA GLN A 74 7.16 -3.13 14.18
C GLN A 74 7.55 -4.48 14.77
N PHE A 75 8.29 -4.40 15.87
CA PHE A 75 8.69 -5.55 16.65
C PHE A 75 7.94 -5.57 17.97
N ARG A 76 7.67 -6.78 18.48
CA ARG A 76 7.03 -6.93 19.78
C ARG A 76 8.00 -6.52 20.89
N HIS A 77 7.75 -5.35 21.47
CA HIS A 77 8.57 -4.77 22.54
C HIS A 77 10.05 -4.70 22.14
N CYS A 78 10.95 -5.31 22.92
CA CYS A 78 12.38 -5.38 22.65
C CYS A 78 12.84 -6.71 22.02
N THR A 79 11.90 -7.54 21.53
CA THR A 79 12.22 -8.82 20.88
C THR A 79 12.38 -8.67 19.37
N ASP A 80 12.92 -9.69 18.71
CA ASP A 80 13.06 -9.80 17.25
C ASP A 80 11.79 -10.34 16.55
N HIS A 81 10.69 -10.52 17.29
CA HIS A 81 9.42 -10.96 16.72
C HIS A 81 8.77 -9.82 15.94
N GLU A 82 8.85 -9.88 14.61
CA GLU A 82 8.18 -8.94 13.69
C GLU A 82 6.66 -9.19 13.67
N GLU A 83 5.88 -8.12 13.76
CA GLU A 83 4.43 -8.18 13.61
C GLU A 83 4.03 -8.13 12.13
N LEU A 84 2.87 -8.70 11.79
CA LEU A 84 2.38 -8.65 10.42
C LEU A 84 2.14 -7.20 10.02
N PHE A 85 2.94 -6.73 9.06
CA PHE A 85 2.89 -5.34 8.62
C PHE A 85 1.57 -5.00 7.93
N ARG A 86 0.99 -3.86 8.32
CA ARG A 86 -0.14 -3.23 7.63
C ARG A 86 0.15 -1.76 7.43
N GLN A 87 0.01 -1.32 6.18
CA GLN A 87 0.36 0.01 5.74
C GLN A 87 -0.44 1.14 6.44
N GLU A 88 0.18 2.31 6.58
CA GLU A 88 -0.50 3.54 6.99
C GLU A 88 -1.64 3.88 6.00
N SER A 89 -2.78 4.33 6.50
CA SER A 89 -4.02 4.40 5.70
C SER A 89 -4.01 5.53 4.66
N TYR A 90 -3.44 6.69 4.99
CA TYR A 90 -3.31 7.79 4.03
C TYR A 90 -2.31 7.47 2.93
N PHE A 91 -1.20 6.83 3.28
CA PHE A 91 -0.19 6.33 2.34
C PHE A 91 -0.78 5.26 1.41
N SER A 92 -1.45 4.26 1.98
CA SER A 92 -2.12 3.20 1.22
C SER A 92 -3.21 3.75 0.30
N TYR A 93 -3.95 4.77 0.73
CA TYR A 93 -4.97 5.43 -0.08
C TYR A 93 -4.43 6.08 -1.37
N LEU A 94 -3.22 6.66 -1.33
CA LEU A 94 -2.62 7.34 -2.48
C LEU A 94 -1.74 6.43 -3.35
N PHE A 95 -1.08 5.43 -2.76
CA PHE A 95 -0.06 4.66 -3.46
C PHE A 95 -0.33 3.16 -3.56
N GLY A 96 -1.19 2.60 -2.69
CA GLY A 96 -1.48 1.17 -2.69
C GLY A 96 -0.29 0.27 -2.33
N VAL A 97 0.81 0.85 -1.87
CA VAL A 97 2.05 0.16 -1.51
C VAL A 97 1.84 -0.71 -0.27
N ILE A 98 2.29 -1.96 -0.35
CA ILE A 98 2.14 -2.94 0.74
C ILE A 98 3.43 -3.15 1.54
N GLU A 99 4.58 -2.73 1.01
CA GLU A 99 5.87 -2.86 1.67
C GLU A 99 6.10 -1.76 2.74
N PRO A 100 6.84 -2.07 3.82
CA PRO A 100 7.19 -1.09 4.84
C PRO A 100 8.34 -0.16 4.41
N GLY A 101 8.44 0.99 5.07
CA GLY A 101 9.58 1.91 4.97
C GLY A 101 9.62 2.78 3.72
N PHE A 102 8.57 2.77 2.89
CA PHE A 102 8.52 3.60 1.68
C PHE A 102 8.13 5.04 2.03
N TYR A 103 8.56 5.98 1.19
CA TYR A 103 8.00 7.33 1.14
C TYR A 103 7.34 7.55 -0.21
N GLY A 104 6.44 8.54 -0.25
CA GLY A 104 5.65 8.85 -1.42
C GLY A 104 5.45 10.35 -1.51
N ALA A 105 5.76 10.91 -2.67
CA ALA A 105 5.55 12.32 -2.95
C ALA A 105 4.60 12.52 -4.13
N LEU A 106 3.87 13.62 -4.10
CA LEU A 106 2.99 14.05 -5.17
C LEU A 106 3.21 15.53 -5.43
N ASP A 107 3.78 15.83 -6.59
CA ASP A 107 3.92 17.19 -7.11
C ASP A 107 2.57 17.62 -7.68
N VAL A 108 1.91 18.50 -6.92
CA VAL A 108 0.56 19.01 -7.25
C VAL A 108 0.62 20.33 -8.02
N SER A 109 1.81 20.90 -8.21
CA SER A 109 2.03 22.12 -9.00
C SER A 109 2.07 21.86 -10.50
N VAL A 110 2.21 20.61 -10.93
CA VAL A 110 2.15 20.19 -12.34
C VAL A 110 0.81 19.53 -12.70
N GLN A 111 0.45 19.56 -13.99
CA GLN A 111 -0.77 18.93 -14.50
C GLN A 111 -0.48 18.07 -15.75
N PRO A 112 -0.77 16.75 -15.73
CA PRO A 112 -1.27 15.97 -14.58
C PRO A 112 -0.27 15.96 -13.42
N ALA A 113 -0.77 15.72 -12.19
CA ALA A 113 0.10 15.68 -11.02
C ALA A 113 1.08 14.50 -11.13
N ARG A 114 2.33 14.74 -10.75
CA ARG A 114 3.43 13.77 -10.88
C ARG A 114 3.72 13.09 -9.54
N SER A 115 3.80 11.76 -9.57
CA SER A 115 3.93 10.90 -8.40
C SER A 115 5.29 10.22 -8.32
N PHE A 116 5.86 10.23 -7.12
CA PHE A 116 7.16 9.64 -6.81
C PHE A 116 6.99 8.61 -5.69
N LEU A 117 7.68 7.48 -5.79
CA LEU A 117 7.93 6.59 -4.66
C LEU A 117 9.42 6.58 -4.33
N PHE A 118 9.72 6.57 -3.04
CA PHE A 118 11.08 6.42 -2.54
C PHE A 118 11.19 5.11 -1.78
N VAL A 119 12.13 4.28 -2.22
CA VAL A 119 12.30 2.91 -1.73
C VAL A 119 13.55 2.80 -0.86
N PRO A 120 13.50 2.05 0.26
CA PRO A 120 14.70 1.77 1.04
C PRO A 120 15.68 0.92 0.23
N ARG A 121 16.98 1.22 0.34
CA ARG A 121 18.02 0.41 -0.27
C ARG A 121 18.36 -0.76 0.65
N PHE A 122 18.14 -1.98 0.16
CA PHE A 122 18.42 -3.19 0.91
C PHE A 122 19.79 -3.78 0.54
N PRO A 123 20.53 -4.37 1.50
CA PRO A 123 21.75 -5.12 1.21
C PRO A 123 21.43 -6.43 0.49
N ASP A 124 22.38 -6.99 -0.26
CA ASP A 124 22.22 -8.25 -1.00
C ASP A 124 21.79 -9.42 -0.10
N SER A 125 22.21 -9.41 1.18
CA SER A 125 21.80 -10.41 2.17
C SER A 125 20.30 -10.44 2.42
N TYR A 126 19.58 -9.32 2.20
CA TYR A 126 18.13 -9.25 2.33
C TYR A 126 17.43 -10.22 1.38
N ALA A 127 17.98 -10.41 0.18
CA ALA A 127 17.40 -11.31 -0.83
C ALA A 127 17.31 -12.76 -0.36
N VAL A 128 18.21 -13.17 0.53
CA VAL A 128 18.28 -14.54 1.08
C VAL A 128 17.12 -14.81 2.03
N TRP A 129 16.69 -13.79 2.79
CA TRP A 129 15.69 -13.95 3.85
C TRP A 129 14.29 -13.52 3.43
N MET A 130 14.19 -12.43 2.68
CA MET A 130 12.93 -11.73 2.42
C MET A 130 12.43 -11.90 0.98
N GLY A 131 13.19 -12.60 0.14
CA GLY A 131 12.88 -12.85 -1.26
C GLY A 131 13.50 -11.82 -2.22
N PRO A 132 13.16 -11.89 -3.51
CA PRO A 132 13.85 -11.13 -4.56
C PRO A 132 13.82 -9.62 -4.34
N LEU A 133 14.98 -8.97 -4.53
CA LEU A 133 15.07 -7.51 -4.55
C LEU A 133 14.52 -6.99 -5.88
N HIS A 134 13.44 -6.22 -5.81
CA HIS A 134 12.84 -5.59 -6.97
C HIS A 134 13.64 -4.35 -7.38
N THR A 135 13.84 -4.16 -8.68
CA THR A 135 14.42 -2.94 -9.22
C THR A 135 13.44 -1.78 -9.14
N THR A 136 13.94 -0.54 -9.16
CA THR A 136 13.08 0.66 -9.19
C THR A 136 12.10 0.65 -10.37
N GLN A 137 12.52 0.12 -11.53
CA GLN A 137 11.64 -0.04 -12.69
C GLN A 137 10.52 -1.07 -12.45
N GLN A 138 10.82 -2.21 -11.82
CA GLN A 138 9.79 -3.19 -11.46
C GLN A 138 8.78 -2.61 -10.46
N ILE A 139 9.25 -1.83 -9.48
CA ILE A 139 8.38 -1.15 -8.51
C ILE A 139 7.52 -0.08 -9.19
N LYS A 140 8.10 0.66 -10.15
CA LYS A 140 7.38 1.64 -10.97
C LYS A 140 6.25 0.98 -11.74
N ASP A 141 6.52 -0.16 -12.40
CA ASP A 141 5.52 -0.89 -13.18
C ASP A 141 4.46 -1.54 -12.28
N LYS A 142 4.84 -2.00 -11.08
CA LYS A 142 3.94 -2.56 -10.07
C LYS A 142 2.94 -1.53 -9.55
N TYR A 143 3.41 -0.34 -9.15
CA TYR A 143 2.57 0.69 -8.53
C TYR A 143 2.06 1.76 -9.49
N ARG A 144 2.47 1.70 -10.77
CA ARG A 144 2.06 2.64 -11.83
C ARG A 144 2.21 4.11 -11.40
N VAL A 145 3.35 4.39 -10.77
CA VAL A 145 3.80 5.75 -10.42
C VAL A 145 4.71 6.30 -11.50
N ASP A 146 4.94 7.61 -11.51
CA ASP A 146 5.69 8.26 -12.58
C ASP A 146 7.21 8.04 -12.41
N GLU A 147 7.69 8.11 -11.17
CA GLU A 147 9.11 7.97 -10.84
C GLU A 147 9.32 7.15 -9.56
N VAL A 148 10.42 6.39 -9.51
CA VAL A 148 10.84 5.62 -8.34
C VAL A 148 12.33 5.83 -8.13
N HIS A 149 12.69 6.26 -6.92
CA HIS A 149 14.06 6.59 -6.51
C HIS A 149 14.38 5.93 -5.17
N TYR A 150 15.64 5.92 -4.74
CA TYR A 150 15.96 5.50 -3.38
C TYR A 150 15.71 6.61 -2.36
N ILE A 151 15.49 6.26 -1.09
CA ILE A 151 15.26 7.23 -0.01
C ILE A 151 16.43 8.20 0.14
N GLU A 152 17.66 7.73 -0.04
CA GLU A 152 18.86 8.57 0.04
C GLU A 152 18.87 9.70 -1.00
N GLU A 153 18.20 9.49 -2.13
CA GLU A 153 18.13 10.43 -3.26
C GLU A 153 16.96 11.41 -3.12
N MET A 154 16.04 11.15 -2.19
CA MET A 154 14.80 11.91 -2.01
C MET A 154 15.02 13.42 -1.86
N PRO A 155 15.96 13.93 -1.03
CA PRO A 155 16.16 15.37 -0.90
C PRO A 155 16.57 16.03 -2.23
N ALA A 156 17.39 15.36 -3.04
CA ALA A 156 17.84 15.87 -4.33
C ALA A 156 16.70 15.85 -5.37
N VAL A 157 15.93 14.76 -5.39
CA VAL A 157 14.77 14.61 -6.28
C VAL A 157 13.69 15.64 -5.98
N LEU A 158 13.35 15.85 -4.70
CA LEU A 158 12.37 16.87 -4.29
C LEU A 158 12.81 18.27 -4.72
N LYS A 159 14.10 18.62 -4.54
CA LYS A 159 14.64 19.90 -5.01
C LYS A 159 14.53 20.05 -6.53
N ALA A 160 14.93 19.02 -7.27
CA ALA A 160 14.87 19.02 -8.73
C ALA A 160 13.43 19.08 -9.26
N ALA A 161 12.46 18.57 -8.51
CA ALA A 161 11.06 18.58 -8.91
C ALA A 161 10.47 19.99 -9.06
N ALA A 162 10.98 20.97 -8.30
CA ALA A 162 10.61 22.40 -8.45
C ALA A 162 11.21 23.07 -9.70
N GLY A 163 12.09 22.38 -10.43
CA GLY A 163 12.69 22.87 -11.66
C GLY A 163 13.75 23.95 -11.41
N THR A 164 13.76 24.99 -12.26
CA THR A 164 14.77 26.07 -12.22
C THR A 164 14.37 27.23 -11.31
N SER A 165 13.30 27.12 -10.52
CA SER A 165 13.01 28.14 -9.51
C SER A 165 14.16 28.20 -8.52
N SER A 166 14.58 29.42 -8.15
CA SER A 166 15.58 29.63 -7.09
C SER A 166 15.11 29.09 -5.74
N ASP A 167 13.79 28.93 -5.58
CA ASP A 167 13.15 28.63 -4.32
C ASP A 167 12.87 27.13 -4.21
N LEU A 168 13.06 26.62 -2.99
CA LEU A 168 12.74 25.23 -2.64
C LEU A 168 11.23 25.00 -2.66
N PRO A 169 10.77 23.79 -3.05
CA PRO A 169 9.35 23.47 -2.96
C PRO A 169 8.89 23.47 -1.50
N THR A 170 7.66 23.90 -1.27
CA THR A 170 7.00 23.77 0.02
C THR A 170 6.46 22.35 0.17
N LEU A 171 6.89 21.67 1.22
CA LEU A 171 6.45 20.32 1.57
C LEU A 171 5.18 20.38 2.41
N PHE A 172 4.11 19.81 1.89
CA PHE A 172 2.85 19.63 2.61
C PHE A 172 2.90 18.27 3.30
N LEU A 173 2.97 18.28 4.64
CA LEU A 173 3.12 17.06 5.44
C LEU A 173 1.83 16.74 6.19
N LEU A 174 1.63 15.46 6.46
CA LEU A 174 0.41 14.98 7.11
C LEU A 174 0.48 15.21 8.63
N ARG A 175 -0.20 16.24 9.10
CA ARG A 175 -0.41 16.49 10.53
C ARG A 175 -1.88 16.78 10.80
N GLY A 176 -2.44 16.12 11.80
CA GLY A 176 -3.83 16.32 12.22
C GLY A 176 -4.22 15.32 13.29
N VAL A 177 -5.31 15.59 13.99
CA VAL A 177 -5.83 14.73 15.06
C VAL A 177 -6.95 13.88 14.51
N ASN A 178 -6.87 12.56 14.67
CA ASN A 178 -7.97 11.67 14.38
C ASN A 178 -9.07 11.88 15.43
N THR A 179 -10.29 12.18 15.01
CA THR A 179 -11.40 12.56 15.89
C THR A 179 -11.92 11.41 16.76
N ASP A 180 -11.69 10.16 16.37
CA ASP A 180 -12.18 8.99 17.10
C ASP A 180 -11.19 8.53 18.18
N SER A 181 -9.90 8.48 17.84
CA SER A 181 -8.82 8.01 18.72
C SER A 181 -8.12 9.13 19.50
N GLY A 182 -8.24 10.38 19.08
CA GLY A 182 -7.46 11.51 19.64
C GLY A 182 -5.97 11.48 19.26
N ASN A 183 -5.52 10.47 18.52
CA ASN A 183 -4.13 10.35 18.11
C ASN A 183 -3.78 11.34 16.99
N SER A 184 -2.56 11.88 17.04
CA SER A 184 -2.05 12.74 15.98
C SER A 184 -1.36 11.93 14.89
N CYS A 185 -1.62 12.25 13.63
CA CYS A 185 -0.83 11.76 12.50
C CYS A 185 0.62 12.24 12.64
N LYS A 186 1.57 11.31 12.49
CA LYS A 186 3.00 11.61 12.48
C LYS A 186 3.37 12.19 11.10
N PRO A 187 3.85 13.44 11.01
CA PRO A 187 4.35 14.00 9.76
C PRO A 187 5.54 13.20 9.23
N ALA A 188 5.70 13.18 7.91
CA ALA A 188 6.87 12.58 7.29
C ALA A 188 8.14 13.31 7.75
N HIS A 189 9.22 12.55 7.96
CA HIS A 189 10.51 13.10 8.38
C HIS A 189 11.66 12.44 7.61
N PHE A 190 12.69 13.23 7.29
CA PHE A 190 13.96 12.72 6.77
C PHE A 190 15.10 13.70 7.10
N ASP A 191 16.33 13.21 7.08
CA ASP A 191 17.51 14.03 7.37
C ASP A 191 17.64 15.18 6.36
N GLY A 192 17.61 16.42 6.87
CA GLY A 192 17.66 17.63 6.04
C GLY A 192 16.30 18.17 5.59
N ILE A 193 15.19 17.62 6.08
CA ILE A 193 13.83 18.14 5.80
C ILE A 193 13.64 19.59 6.25
N ASP A 194 14.34 20.03 7.31
CA ASP A 194 14.26 21.40 7.85
C ASP A 194 14.77 22.47 6.89
N ALA A 195 15.53 22.08 5.85
CA ALA A 195 15.94 22.99 4.80
C ALA A 195 14.77 23.39 3.86
N PHE A 196 13.69 22.60 3.83
CA PHE A 196 12.53 22.87 2.99
C PHE A 196 11.49 23.68 3.78
N PRO A 197 10.79 24.64 3.13
CA PRO A 197 9.57 25.20 3.68
C PRO A 197 8.53 24.09 3.90
N GLN A 198 7.83 24.11 5.03
CA GLN A 198 6.88 23.06 5.41
C GLN A 198 5.51 23.66 5.75
N ASP A 199 4.45 23.03 5.26
CA ASP A 199 3.07 23.26 5.69
C ASP A 199 2.52 22.00 6.37
N LEU A 200 1.93 22.18 7.55
CA LEU A 200 1.35 21.11 8.36
C LEU A 200 -0.16 21.26 8.55
N ALA A 201 -0.79 22.23 7.90
CA ALA A 201 -2.16 22.62 8.18
C ALA A 201 -3.13 22.21 7.06
N VAL A 202 -2.67 22.24 5.81
CA VAL A 202 -3.54 22.09 4.63
C VAL A 202 -3.77 20.63 4.26
N LEU A 203 -2.75 19.78 4.32
CA LEU A 203 -2.83 18.44 3.73
C LEU A 203 -3.89 17.56 4.39
N GLN A 204 -3.95 17.52 5.73
CA GLN A 204 -4.81 16.56 6.41
C GLN A 204 -6.30 16.82 6.14
N PRO A 205 -6.84 18.05 6.25
CA PRO A 205 -8.24 18.32 5.91
C PRO A 205 -8.58 17.93 4.46
N GLU A 206 -7.73 18.29 3.50
CA GLU A 206 -8.00 18.03 2.07
C GLU A 206 -7.93 16.54 1.72
N LEU A 207 -6.96 15.83 2.29
CA LEU A 207 -6.82 14.40 2.07
C LEU A 207 -7.89 13.60 2.83
N SER A 208 -8.30 14.03 4.02
CA SER A 208 -9.44 13.44 4.72
C SER A 208 -10.74 13.60 3.93
N GLU A 209 -10.99 14.77 3.35
CA GLU A 209 -12.18 15.00 2.52
C GLU A 209 -12.16 14.12 1.25
N CYS A 210 -10.98 13.88 0.66
CA CYS A 210 -10.85 12.90 -0.43
C CYS A 210 -11.30 11.50 0.01
N ARG A 211 -11.04 11.08 1.24
CA ARG A 211 -11.42 9.75 1.76
C ARG A 211 -12.90 9.66 2.17
N VAL A 212 -13.59 10.79 2.36
CA VAL A 212 -15.02 10.84 2.71
C VAL A 212 -15.88 10.43 1.50
N VAL A 213 -15.55 10.90 0.31
CA VAL A 213 -16.29 10.58 -0.92
C VAL A 213 -15.58 9.47 -1.68
N LYS A 214 -16.23 8.32 -1.90
CA LYS A 214 -15.60 7.12 -2.48
C LYS A 214 -15.71 7.13 -4.00
N SER A 215 -14.67 6.68 -4.70
CA SER A 215 -14.74 6.37 -6.12
C SER A 215 -15.52 5.09 -6.38
N GLN A 216 -15.90 4.83 -7.63
CA GLN A 216 -16.62 3.61 -7.99
C GLN A 216 -15.78 2.35 -7.72
N GLU A 217 -14.46 2.40 -7.96
CA GLU A 217 -13.57 1.27 -7.67
C GLU A 217 -13.37 1.08 -6.16
N GLU A 218 -13.31 2.15 -5.37
CA GLU A 218 -13.30 2.03 -3.90
C GLU A 218 -14.60 1.38 -3.37
N ILE A 219 -15.75 1.81 -3.89
CA ILE A 219 -17.04 1.20 -3.55
C ILE A 219 -17.06 -0.28 -3.95
N ARG A 220 -16.46 -0.65 -5.08
CA ARG A 220 -16.35 -2.05 -5.52
C ARG A 220 -15.53 -2.89 -4.53
N VAL A 221 -14.40 -2.37 -4.05
CA VAL A 221 -13.59 -3.02 -3.01
C VAL A 221 -14.39 -3.17 -1.72
N MET A 222 -15.09 -2.11 -1.29
CA MET A 222 -15.93 -2.15 -0.08
C MET A 222 -17.06 -3.17 -0.20
N ARG A 223 -17.73 -3.26 -1.36
CA ARG A 223 -18.77 -4.27 -1.61
C ARG A 223 -18.21 -5.68 -1.53
N TYR A 224 -17.04 -5.92 -2.09
CA TYR A 224 -16.38 -7.23 -2.00
C TYR A 224 -16.05 -7.59 -0.54
N ALA A 225 -15.48 -6.65 0.22
CA ALA A 225 -15.18 -6.87 1.64
C ALA A 225 -16.46 -7.20 2.44
N ALA A 226 -17.51 -6.40 2.27
CA ALA A 226 -18.79 -6.62 2.95
C ALA A 226 -19.42 -7.97 2.58
N ALA A 227 -19.32 -8.37 1.31
CA ALA A 227 -19.87 -9.63 0.83
C ALA A 227 -19.10 -10.83 1.43
N VAL A 228 -17.76 -10.78 1.48
CA VAL A 228 -16.93 -11.81 2.13
C VAL A 228 -17.22 -11.90 3.64
N SER A 229 -17.33 -10.76 4.34
CA SER A 229 -17.66 -10.73 5.76
C SER A 229 -19.07 -11.22 6.05
N SER A 230 -20.04 -10.93 5.17
CA SER A 230 -21.41 -11.42 5.30
C SER A 230 -21.47 -12.94 5.16
N ASP A 231 -20.78 -13.51 4.17
CA ASP A 231 -20.67 -14.96 4.00
C ASP A 231 -20.02 -15.61 5.25
N ALA A 232 -18.98 -15.00 5.81
CA ALA A 232 -18.34 -15.48 7.05
C ALA A 232 -19.31 -15.47 8.25
N HIS A 233 -20.09 -14.39 8.43
CA HIS A 233 -21.12 -14.35 9.48
C HIS A 233 -22.20 -15.43 9.31
N VAL A 234 -22.62 -15.70 8.07
CA VAL A 234 -23.57 -16.78 7.78
C VAL A 234 -23.00 -18.14 8.17
N GLU A 235 -21.72 -18.39 7.90
CA GLU A 235 -21.06 -19.63 8.31
C GLU A 235 -20.95 -19.77 9.83
N VAL A 236 -20.60 -18.68 10.53
CA VAL A 236 -20.61 -18.67 12.01
C VAL A 236 -22.00 -19.00 12.54
N MET A 237 -23.06 -18.34 12.05
CA MET A 237 -24.43 -18.61 12.48
C MET A 237 -24.88 -20.06 12.24
N ARG A 238 -24.36 -20.72 11.19
CA ARG A 238 -24.62 -22.15 10.92
C ARG A 238 -23.92 -23.07 11.92
N ARG A 239 -22.76 -22.67 12.45
CA ARG A 239 -21.90 -23.49 13.31
C ARG A 239 -22.19 -23.33 14.80
N VAL A 240 -22.59 -22.14 15.26
CA VAL A 240 -22.86 -21.85 16.68
C VAL A 240 -23.76 -22.93 17.31
N ARG A 241 -23.33 -23.51 18.42
CA ARG A 241 -24.13 -24.40 19.29
C ARG A 241 -23.98 -23.99 20.76
N PRO A 242 -24.99 -24.27 21.60
CA PRO A 242 -24.84 -24.11 23.05
C PRO A 242 -23.61 -24.87 23.56
N GLY A 243 -22.83 -24.24 24.44
CA GLY A 243 -21.60 -24.80 25.00
C GLY A 243 -20.32 -24.46 24.24
N MET A 244 -20.41 -23.77 23.10
CA MET A 244 -19.24 -23.22 22.40
C MET A 244 -18.76 -21.91 23.03
N MET A 245 -17.47 -21.64 22.90
CA MET A 245 -16.82 -20.42 23.39
C MET A 245 -16.77 -19.35 22.29
N GLU A 246 -16.75 -18.09 22.68
CA GLU A 246 -16.77 -16.96 21.73
C GLU A 246 -15.56 -16.97 20.77
N TYR A 247 -14.38 -17.37 21.24
CA TYR A 247 -13.17 -17.45 20.41
C TYR A 247 -13.28 -18.52 19.31
N GLU A 248 -14.14 -19.54 19.47
CA GLU A 248 -14.36 -20.54 18.42
C GLU A 248 -15.11 -19.90 17.24
N MET A 249 -16.02 -18.96 17.53
CA MET A 249 -16.74 -18.20 16.51
C MET A 249 -15.82 -17.21 15.80
N GLU A 250 -14.93 -16.56 16.54
CA GLU A 250 -13.90 -15.70 15.97
C GLU A 250 -12.99 -16.49 15.02
N ALA A 251 -12.53 -17.66 15.44
CA ALA A 251 -11.69 -18.53 14.61
C ALA A 251 -12.41 -18.97 13.33
N ASP A 252 -13.68 -19.37 13.41
CA ASP A 252 -14.50 -19.73 12.26
C ASP A 252 -14.67 -18.54 11.30
N PHE A 253 -14.93 -17.34 11.84
CA PHE A 253 -15.06 -16.12 11.04
C PHE A 253 -13.77 -15.79 10.31
N LEU A 254 -12.64 -15.74 11.04
CA LEU A 254 -11.33 -15.40 10.48
C LEU A 254 -10.89 -16.43 9.45
N HIS A 255 -11.12 -17.72 9.71
CA HIS A 255 -10.84 -18.78 8.74
C HIS A 255 -11.64 -18.57 7.46
N HIS A 256 -12.95 -18.37 7.56
CA HIS A 256 -13.79 -18.18 6.39
C HIS A 256 -13.40 -16.92 5.62
N ALA A 257 -13.20 -15.80 6.31
CA ALA A 257 -12.79 -14.54 5.70
C ALA A 257 -11.43 -14.68 5.00
N ALA A 258 -10.45 -15.33 5.62
CA ALA A 258 -9.13 -15.55 5.03
C ALA A 258 -9.19 -16.46 3.81
N VAL A 259 -9.96 -17.55 3.88
CA VAL A 259 -10.12 -18.50 2.77
C VAL A 259 -10.93 -17.88 1.64
N ALA A 260 -12.02 -17.17 1.91
CA ALA A 260 -12.81 -16.46 0.90
C ALA A 260 -12.02 -15.29 0.30
N ALA A 261 -11.22 -14.58 1.09
CA ALA A 261 -10.27 -13.59 0.60
C ALA A 261 -9.09 -14.21 -0.18
N ALA A 262 -8.93 -15.54 -0.15
CA ALA A 262 -7.94 -16.28 -0.93
C ALA A 262 -8.54 -17.12 -2.08
N GLN A 263 -9.84 -17.46 -2.05
CA GLN A 263 -10.53 -18.33 -3.01
C GLN A 263 -11.59 -17.58 -3.83
N GLY A 264 -12.04 -16.43 -3.34
CA GLY A 264 -13.11 -15.58 -3.85
C GLY A 264 -14.51 -16.21 -3.82
N MET A 265 -15.52 -15.34 -3.83
CA MET A 265 -16.92 -15.71 -3.57
C MET A 265 -17.45 -16.70 -4.61
N SER A 266 -17.87 -17.89 -4.17
CA SER A 266 -18.39 -18.93 -5.06
C SER A 266 -19.91 -18.91 -5.26
N LYS A 267 -20.66 -18.09 -4.51
CA LYS A 267 -22.12 -18.25 -4.41
C LYS A 267 -22.99 -17.06 -4.85
N LEU A 268 -22.46 -15.85 -5.07
CA LEU A 268 -23.31 -14.69 -5.39
C LEU A 268 -23.63 -14.49 -6.89
N GLN A 269 -22.96 -15.18 -7.81
CA GLN A 269 -23.27 -15.05 -9.25
C GLN A 269 -24.40 -15.94 -9.77
N LYS A 270 -25.02 -16.80 -8.93
CA LYS A 270 -26.09 -17.69 -9.39
C LYS A 270 -27.52 -17.24 -9.07
N ASN A 271 -27.71 -16.22 -8.23
CA ASN A 271 -29.05 -15.77 -7.81
C ASN A 271 -29.32 -14.28 -8.06
N ALA A 272 -28.57 -13.64 -8.97
CA ALA A 272 -28.87 -12.31 -9.48
C ALA A 272 -29.27 -12.41 -10.96
N CYS A 273 -30.41 -13.05 -11.20
CA CYS A 273 -31.27 -12.90 -12.37
C CYS A 273 -32.67 -13.39 -11.96
#